data_AF-A0A1Y6D4R8-F1
#
_entry.id   AF-A0A1Y6D4R8-F1
#
_cell.length_a   1.000
_cell.length_b   1.000
_cell.length_c   1.000
_cell.angle_alpha   90.00
_cell.angle_beta   90.00
_cell.angle_gamma   90.00
#
_symmetry.space_group_name_H-M   'P 1'
#
loop_
_entity.id
_entity.type
_entity.pdbx_description
1 polymer ?
#
loop_
_entity_poly.entity_id
_entity_poly.type
_entity_poly.pdbx_seq_one_letter_code
_entity_poly.pdbx_strand_id
1 'polypeptide(L)'
;MADSTNTIKHVASPLARQTLLDSELTRPVAGRRPIRLLPWLQVVKIGGRSIMDRGAEAILPLVDELRRLLPEHRLLLLTGAGIRARHLYGVGLDLGLPVGSLAPLAASEAGQNGHILASLLAPEGVSYVEHSTIANQLAIHLSAARAVVGSAFPPYHHHEFPGSRIPIHRADTGAFLLADALGAAGLTLVEDVDGVYTADPRAAGGERGELIREIDAAELAQRPGTLPLDPALLEVMATARHLEHVQIVNGLVPGRLTAALRGEHVGTLIHTGVRPA
;
A
#
# COMPACT_ATOMS: atom_id res chain seq x y z
N MET A 1 48.68 -3.80 33.99
CA MET A 1 47.40 -4.24 33.42
C MET A 1 46.53 -3.01 33.30
N ALA A 2 46.31 -2.49 32.10
CA ALA A 2 45.50 -1.29 31.91
C ALA A 2 44.03 -1.67 32.08
N ASP A 3 43.43 -1.18 33.16
CA ASP A 3 42.01 -1.32 33.46
C ASP A 3 41.21 -0.52 32.42
N SER A 4 40.73 -1.20 31.38
CA SER A 4 40.10 -0.57 30.22
C SER A 4 38.63 -0.27 30.52
N THR A 5 38.38 0.66 31.43
CA THR A 5 37.03 1.07 31.84
C THR A 5 36.24 1.79 30.73
N ASN A 6 36.85 2.03 29.55
CA ASN A 6 36.28 2.79 28.44
C ASN A 6 36.16 1.99 27.12
N THR A 7 36.02 0.66 27.17
CA THR A 7 35.78 -0.17 25.98
C THR A 7 34.29 -0.45 25.77
N ILE A 8 33.85 -0.51 24.51
CA ILE A 8 32.46 -0.87 24.16
C ILE A 8 32.15 -2.28 24.68
N LYS A 9 31.06 -2.40 25.44
CA LYS A 9 30.53 -3.68 25.92
C LYS A 9 29.70 -4.31 24.81
N HIS A 10 30.33 -5.18 24.03
CA HIS A 10 29.66 -5.89 22.94
C HIS A 10 28.83 -7.07 23.46
N VAL A 11 27.64 -7.25 22.89
CA VAL A 11 26.89 -8.51 22.97
C VAL A 11 27.41 -9.43 21.87
N ALA A 12 27.69 -10.68 22.20
CA ALA A 12 28.13 -11.67 21.21
C ALA A 12 27.01 -11.93 20.19
N SER A 13 27.25 -11.60 18.92
CA SER A 13 26.33 -11.86 17.82
C SER A 13 27.09 -11.91 16.49
N PRO A 14 26.50 -12.49 15.42
CA PRO A 14 27.10 -12.48 14.09
C PRO A 14 27.36 -11.08 13.49
N LEU A 15 26.71 -10.04 14.03
CA LEU A 15 26.82 -8.66 13.60
C LEU A 15 27.55 -7.77 14.61
N ALA A 16 28.07 -8.35 15.69
CA ALA A 16 28.75 -7.59 16.74
C ALA A 16 29.93 -6.80 16.16
N ARG A 17 30.13 -5.58 16.68
CA ARG A 17 31.20 -4.64 16.28
C ARG A 17 31.04 -4.03 14.88
N GLN A 18 30.05 -4.44 14.10
CA GLN A 18 29.78 -3.85 12.79
C GLN A 18 28.95 -2.57 12.92
N THR A 19 29.13 -1.64 11.98
CA THR A 19 28.28 -0.44 11.84
C THR A 19 26.97 -0.72 11.10
N LEU A 20 26.85 -1.92 10.49
CA LEU A 20 25.77 -2.34 9.60
C LEU A 20 25.70 -1.61 8.25
N LEU A 21 26.68 -0.76 7.93
CA LEU A 21 26.75 -0.03 6.65
C LEU A 21 27.58 -0.77 5.59
N ASP A 22 28.40 -1.73 5.99
CA ASP A 22 29.19 -2.55 5.08
C ASP A 22 28.39 -3.76 4.60
N SER A 23 28.08 -3.77 3.30
CA SER A 23 27.30 -4.85 2.69
C SER A 23 28.03 -6.20 2.68
N GLU A 24 29.37 -6.21 2.60
CA GLU A 24 30.15 -7.45 2.59
C GLU A 24 30.13 -8.13 3.98
N LEU A 25 30.06 -7.32 5.05
CA LEU A 25 30.00 -7.83 6.42
C LEU A 25 28.59 -8.26 6.84
N THR A 26 27.55 -7.60 6.32
CA THR A 26 26.16 -7.88 6.68
C THR A 26 25.52 -8.99 5.83
N ARG A 27 25.90 -9.12 4.55
CA ARG A 27 25.31 -10.09 3.60
C ARG A 27 25.37 -11.55 4.06
N PRO A 28 26.45 -12.06 4.70
CA PRO A 28 26.48 -13.44 5.20
C PRO A 28 25.40 -13.76 6.25
N VAL A 29 24.90 -12.74 6.97
CA VAL A 29 23.90 -12.88 8.03
C VAL A 29 22.49 -12.51 7.52
N ALA A 30 22.37 -11.38 6.83
CA ALA A 30 21.08 -10.77 6.49
C ALA A 30 20.75 -10.77 4.97
N GLY A 31 21.61 -11.34 4.12
CA GLY A 31 21.47 -11.29 2.66
C GLY A 31 20.45 -12.24 2.06
N ARG A 32 19.76 -13.06 2.88
CA ARG A 32 18.76 -14.02 2.39
C ARG A 32 17.40 -13.34 2.19
N ARG A 33 16.62 -13.87 1.24
CA ARG A 33 15.21 -13.49 1.08
C ARG A 33 14.46 -13.79 2.40
N PRO A 34 13.68 -12.83 2.94
CA PRO A 34 12.85 -13.07 4.12
C PRO A 34 11.83 -14.20 3.89
N ILE A 35 11.27 -14.76 4.97
CA ILE A 35 10.16 -15.71 4.88
C ILE A 35 8.83 -14.97 4.66
N ARG A 36 7.83 -15.66 4.11
CA ARG A 36 6.45 -15.14 4.07
C ARG A 36 5.80 -15.33 5.45
N LEU A 37 5.25 -14.26 6.02
CA LEU A 37 4.59 -14.30 7.33
C LEU A 37 3.13 -14.75 7.21
N LEU A 38 2.40 -14.23 6.22
CA LEU A 38 0.99 -14.52 5.95
C LEU A 38 0.77 -14.84 4.45
N PRO A 39 1.27 -16.00 3.97
CA PRO A 39 1.25 -16.35 2.54
C PRO A 39 -0.16 -16.54 1.95
N TRP A 40 -1.19 -16.64 2.80
CA TRP A 40 -2.59 -16.79 2.42
C TRP A 40 -3.35 -15.45 2.36
N LEU A 41 -2.73 -14.35 2.78
CA LEU A 41 -3.36 -13.03 2.87
C LEU A 41 -3.55 -12.43 1.48
N GLN A 42 -4.74 -11.89 1.21
CA GLN A 42 -4.98 -10.98 0.10
C GLN A 42 -5.11 -9.56 0.63
N VAL A 43 -4.33 -8.62 0.07
CA VAL A 43 -4.41 -7.21 0.44
C VAL A 43 -5.14 -6.45 -0.66
N VAL A 44 -6.13 -5.66 -0.29
CA VAL A 44 -6.91 -4.85 -1.23
C VAL A 44 -6.84 -3.40 -0.78
N LYS A 45 -6.27 -2.54 -1.61
CA LYS A 45 -6.30 -1.10 -1.38
C LYS A 45 -7.51 -0.50 -2.08
N ILE A 46 -8.30 0.29 -1.38
CA ILE A 46 -9.48 1.00 -1.89
C ILE A 46 -9.15 2.48 -1.98
N GLY A 47 -9.21 3.03 -3.18
CA GLY A 47 -8.81 4.40 -3.42
C GLY A 47 -9.73 5.44 -2.77
N GLY A 48 -9.14 6.40 -2.06
CA GLY A 48 -9.89 7.44 -1.35
C GLY A 48 -10.67 8.35 -2.29
N ARG A 49 -10.01 8.88 -3.34
CA ARG A 49 -10.66 9.76 -4.32
C ARG A 49 -11.48 9.00 -5.35
N SER A 50 -10.93 7.89 -5.80
CA SER A 50 -11.51 7.05 -6.85
C SER A 50 -12.78 6.37 -6.38
N ILE A 51 -12.84 5.90 -5.13
CA ILE A 51 -13.98 5.15 -4.60
C ILE A 51 -14.66 5.89 -3.45
N MET A 52 -13.95 6.16 -2.35
CA MET A 52 -14.59 6.60 -1.11
C MET A 52 -15.27 7.97 -1.23
N ASP A 53 -14.67 8.92 -1.95
CA ASP A 53 -15.23 10.25 -2.16
C ASP A 53 -16.45 10.26 -3.09
N ARG A 54 -16.70 9.19 -3.86
CA ARG A 54 -17.90 9.06 -4.69
C ARG A 54 -19.14 8.68 -3.88
N GLY A 55 -18.96 8.31 -2.63
CA GLY A 55 -20.07 7.99 -1.74
C GLY A 55 -20.82 6.72 -2.16
N ALA A 56 -22.12 6.69 -1.88
CA ALA A 56 -22.92 5.47 -1.91
C ALA A 56 -22.93 4.76 -3.28
N GLU A 57 -22.89 5.52 -4.40
CA GLU A 57 -22.91 4.95 -5.76
C GLU A 57 -21.71 4.05 -6.07
N ALA A 58 -20.54 4.32 -5.48
CA ALA A 58 -19.35 3.50 -5.64
C ALA A 58 -19.13 2.56 -4.46
N ILE A 59 -19.41 3.03 -3.24
CA ILE A 59 -19.13 2.25 -2.02
C ILE A 59 -20.09 1.08 -1.87
N LEU A 60 -21.41 1.26 -2.07
CA LEU A 60 -22.37 0.19 -1.81
C LEU A 60 -22.19 -1.02 -2.73
N PRO A 61 -22.00 -0.86 -4.06
CA PRO A 61 -21.71 -2.00 -4.93
C PRO A 61 -20.40 -2.72 -4.55
N LEU A 62 -19.36 -1.97 -4.19
CA LEU A 62 -18.09 -2.54 -3.75
C LEU A 62 -18.24 -3.32 -2.43
N VAL A 63 -19.01 -2.79 -1.47
CA VAL A 63 -19.33 -3.48 -0.22
C VAL A 63 -20.07 -4.78 -0.48
N ASP A 64 -21.06 -4.78 -1.39
CA ASP A 64 -21.78 -6.01 -1.77
C ASP A 64 -20.86 -7.04 -2.43
N GLU A 65 -19.91 -6.60 -3.23
CA GLU A 65 -18.87 -7.47 -3.81
C GLU A 65 -17.95 -8.03 -2.71
N LEU A 66 -17.47 -7.19 -1.79
CA LEU A 66 -16.63 -7.59 -0.66
C LEU A 66 -17.32 -8.62 0.23
N ARG A 67 -18.62 -8.44 0.54
CA ARG A 67 -19.43 -9.40 1.32
C ARG A 67 -19.39 -10.80 0.72
N ARG A 68 -19.46 -10.92 -0.61
CA ARG A 68 -19.41 -12.21 -1.31
C ARG A 68 -18.01 -12.81 -1.33
N LEU A 69 -16.96 -11.98 -1.25
CA LEU A 69 -15.56 -12.42 -1.20
C LEU A 69 -15.10 -12.87 0.19
N LEU A 70 -15.77 -12.42 1.26
CA LEU A 70 -15.44 -12.83 2.64
C LEU A 70 -15.30 -14.34 2.82
N PRO A 71 -16.21 -15.23 2.34
CA PRO A 71 -16.05 -16.68 2.48
C PRO A 71 -14.89 -17.27 1.66
N GLU A 72 -14.44 -16.60 0.60
CA GLU A 72 -13.40 -17.10 -0.32
C GLU A 72 -11.98 -16.74 0.14
N HIS A 73 -11.79 -15.51 0.64
CA HIS A 73 -10.45 -14.97 0.93
C HIS A 73 -10.31 -14.54 2.39
N ARG A 74 -9.06 -14.36 2.83
CA ARG A 74 -8.73 -13.60 4.04
C ARG A 74 -8.20 -12.24 3.60
N LEU A 75 -8.90 -11.18 3.97
CA LEU A 75 -8.69 -9.86 3.39
C LEU A 75 -8.15 -8.85 4.42
N LEU A 76 -7.08 -8.17 4.05
CA LEU A 76 -6.71 -6.89 4.66
C LEU A 76 -7.15 -5.77 3.70
N LEU A 77 -8.19 -5.03 4.09
CA LEU A 77 -8.75 -3.94 3.30
C LEU A 77 -8.13 -2.63 3.76
N LEU A 78 -7.45 -1.91 2.87
CA LEU A 78 -6.73 -0.68 3.21
C LEU A 78 -7.30 0.51 2.46
N THR A 79 -7.76 1.55 3.16
CA THR A 79 -8.38 2.72 2.53
C THR A 79 -7.39 3.86 2.30
N GLY A 80 -7.49 4.51 1.14
CA GLY A 80 -6.78 5.75 0.84
C GLY A 80 -7.50 7.00 1.38
N ALA A 81 -6.87 8.17 1.28
CA ALA A 81 -7.34 9.40 1.92
C ALA A 81 -8.41 10.18 1.14
N GLY A 82 -8.17 10.48 -0.15
CA GLY A 82 -9.12 11.22 -0.99
C GLY A 82 -8.96 12.74 -0.95
N ILE A 83 -10.04 13.46 -1.26
CA ILE A 83 -10.08 14.90 -1.51
C ILE A 83 -9.87 15.71 -0.23
N ARG A 84 -10.28 15.18 0.93
CA ARG A 84 -10.10 15.85 2.23
C ARG A 84 -8.61 16.03 2.56
N ALA A 85 -7.76 15.06 2.21
CA ALA A 85 -6.32 15.23 2.34
C ALA A 85 -5.76 16.34 1.42
N ARG A 86 -6.36 16.58 0.25
CA ARG A 86 -5.94 17.69 -0.63
C ARG A 86 -6.30 19.06 -0.05
N HIS A 87 -7.49 19.18 0.54
CA HIS A 87 -7.85 20.39 1.28
C HIS A 87 -6.88 20.63 2.42
N LEU A 88 -6.58 19.58 3.19
CA LEU A 88 -5.62 19.63 4.27
C LEU A 88 -4.22 20.04 3.79
N TYR A 89 -3.75 19.52 2.66
CA TYR A 89 -2.50 19.96 2.04
C TYR A 89 -2.57 21.44 1.67
N GLY A 90 -3.69 21.91 1.11
CA GLY A 90 -3.89 23.33 0.82
C GLY A 90 -3.67 24.22 2.04
N VAL A 91 -4.37 23.92 3.14
CA VAL A 91 -4.23 24.67 4.41
C VAL A 91 -2.83 24.54 4.99
N GLY A 92 -2.29 23.32 5.08
CA GLY A 92 -0.98 23.09 5.68
C GLY A 92 0.18 23.72 4.90
N LEU A 93 0.10 23.72 3.57
CA LEU A 93 1.10 24.38 2.72
C LEU A 93 1.03 25.90 2.82
N ASP A 94 -0.17 26.48 2.89
CA ASP A 94 -0.39 27.91 3.09
C ASP A 94 0.20 28.40 4.43
N LEU A 95 0.07 27.58 5.47
CA LEU A 95 0.70 27.81 6.78
C LEU A 95 2.22 27.52 6.81
N GLY A 96 2.82 27.11 5.70
CA GLY A 96 4.27 26.84 5.62
C GLY A 96 4.72 25.55 6.31
N LEU A 97 3.80 24.61 6.58
CA LEU A 97 4.17 23.36 7.25
C LEU A 97 5.11 22.49 6.39
N PRO A 98 6.04 21.76 7.03
CA PRO A 98 6.92 20.81 6.34
C PRO A 98 6.17 19.53 5.97
N VAL A 99 6.71 18.77 5.02
CA VAL A 99 6.09 17.54 4.49
C VAL A 99 5.81 16.50 5.59
N GLY A 100 6.70 16.37 6.57
CA GLY A 100 6.50 15.48 7.72
C GLY A 100 5.32 15.85 8.61
N SER A 101 4.86 17.11 8.60
CA SER A 101 3.62 17.51 9.28
C SER A 101 2.38 17.18 8.44
N LEU A 102 2.50 17.21 7.11
CA LEU A 102 1.38 16.92 6.19
C LEU A 102 1.08 15.42 6.10
N ALA A 103 2.09 14.56 6.26
CA ALA A 103 1.94 13.10 6.19
C ALA A 103 0.92 12.52 7.18
N PRO A 104 1.03 12.73 8.52
CA PRO A 104 0.07 12.18 9.47
C PRO A 104 -1.33 12.80 9.32
N LEU A 105 -1.39 14.08 8.91
CA LEU A 105 -2.65 14.76 8.69
C LEU A 105 -3.45 14.14 7.53
N ALA A 106 -2.79 13.80 6.42
CA ALA A 106 -3.43 13.06 5.33
C ALA A 106 -3.75 11.61 5.70
N ALA A 107 -2.92 10.96 6.52
CA ALA A 107 -3.16 9.60 7.00
C ALA A 107 -4.44 9.49 7.85
N SER A 108 -4.79 10.56 8.59
CA SER A 108 -6.06 10.65 9.33
C SER A 108 -7.27 10.41 8.41
N GLU A 109 -7.28 11.05 7.23
CA GLU A 109 -8.39 10.92 6.28
C GLU A 109 -8.53 9.51 5.70
N ALA A 110 -7.40 8.84 5.49
CA ALA A 110 -7.38 7.43 5.12
C ALA A 110 -7.98 6.53 6.21
N GLY A 111 -7.68 6.82 7.48
CA GLY A 111 -8.32 6.16 8.63
C GLY A 111 -9.82 6.41 8.71
N GLN A 112 -10.28 7.65 8.51
CA GLN A 112 -11.71 7.99 8.50
C GLN A 112 -12.47 7.21 7.42
N ASN A 113 -11.90 7.11 6.20
CA ASN A 113 -12.48 6.27 5.15
C ASN A 113 -12.53 4.78 5.56
N GLY A 114 -11.52 4.32 6.30
CA GLY A 114 -11.48 2.97 6.85
C GLY A 114 -12.61 2.71 7.85
N HIS A 115 -12.89 3.65 8.73
CA HIS A 115 -14.03 3.56 9.67
C HIS A 115 -15.38 3.53 8.95
N ILE A 116 -15.56 4.34 7.90
CA ILE A 116 -16.78 4.32 7.08
C ILE A 116 -16.97 2.93 6.46
N LEU A 117 -15.95 2.41 5.78
CA LEU A 117 -16.01 1.10 5.12
C LEU A 117 -16.25 -0.03 6.13
N ALA A 118 -15.53 -0.04 7.25
CA ALA A 118 -15.69 -1.03 8.30
C ALA A 118 -17.11 -1.03 8.89
N SER A 119 -17.69 0.15 9.10
CA SER A 119 -19.05 0.27 9.64
C SER A 119 -20.10 -0.36 8.72
N LEU A 120 -19.89 -0.28 7.40
CA LEU A 120 -20.77 -0.90 6.40
C LEU A 120 -20.62 -2.42 6.31
N LEU A 121 -19.48 -2.96 6.75
CA LEU A 121 -19.16 -4.40 6.79
C LEU A 121 -19.25 -4.99 8.22
N ALA A 122 -19.67 -4.19 9.21
CA ALA A 122 -19.79 -4.62 10.59
C ALA A 122 -20.79 -5.78 10.81
N PRO A 123 -21.94 -5.86 10.10
CA PRO A 123 -22.82 -7.03 10.19
C PRO A 123 -22.15 -8.35 9.81
N GLU A 124 -21.08 -8.30 9.00
CA GLU A 124 -20.27 -9.46 8.60
C GLU A 124 -19.06 -9.70 9.53
N GLY A 125 -18.99 -9.01 10.66
CA GLY A 125 -17.92 -9.16 11.66
C GLY A 125 -16.61 -8.47 11.27
N VAL A 126 -16.62 -7.58 10.28
CA VAL A 126 -15.45 -6.81 9.87
C VAL A 126 -15.35 -5.54 10.71
N SER A 127 -14.14 -5.20 11.15
CA SER A 127 -13.88 -3.99 11.94
C SER A 127 -12.63 -3.27 11.46
N TYR A 128 -12.56 -1.98 11.74
CA TYR A 128 -11.35 -1.21 11.58
C TYR A 128 -10.34 -1.61 12.68
N VAL A 129 -9.07 -1.72 12.31
CA VAL A 129 -7.95 -1.99 13.23
C VAL A 129 -6.83 -0.98 13.01
N GLU A 130 -6.18 -0.57 14.10
CA GLU A 130 -5.09 0.41 14.08
C GLU A 130 -3.79 -0.15 13.47
N HIS A 131 -2.88 0.73 13.07
CA HIS A 131 -1.59 0.34 12.50
C HIS A 131 -0.77 -0.59 13.42
N SER A 132 -0.79 -0.35 14.73
CA SER A 132 -0.11 -1.22 15.70
C SER A 132 -0.72 -2.62 15.74
N THR A 133 -2.04 -2.72 15.60
CA THR A 133 -2.78 -3.99 15.51
C THR A 133 -2.45 -4.72 14.21
N ILE A 134 -2.39 -4.01 13.06
CA ILE A 134 -1.99 -4.59 11.78
C ILE A 134 -0.54 -5.11 11.85
N ALA A 135 0.38 -4.31 12.40
CA ALA A 135 1.80 -4.66 12.46
C ALA A 135 2.09 -5.85 13.38
N ASN A 136 1.36 -5.99 14.50
CA ASN A 136 1.73 -6.94 15.56
C ASN A 136 0.71 -8.07 15.77
N GLN A 137 -0.54 -7.89 15.35
CA GLN A 137 -1.67 -8.73 15.77
C GLN A 137 -2.60 -9.11 14.60
N LEU A 138 -2.22 -8.87 13.35
CA LEU A 138 -3.08 -9.15 12.20
C LEU A 138 -3.47 -10.64 12.10
N ALA A 139 -2.55 -11.56 12.41
CA ALA A 139 -2.81 -12.99 12.35
C ALA A 139 -3.98 -13.44 13.25
N ILE A 140 -4.02 -12.96 14.49
CA ILE A 140 -5.10 -13.32 15.42
C ILE A 140 -6.43 -12.65 15.02
N HIS A 141 -6.40 -11.42 14.53
CA HIS A 141 -7.61 -10.74 14.06
C HIS A 141 -8.21 -11.41 12.82
N LEU A 142 -7.38 -11.84 11.87
CA LEU A 142 -7.82 -12.61 10.69
C LEU A 142 -8.15 -14.07 10.99
N SER A 143 -7.83 -14.56 12.20
CA SER A 143 -8.36 -15.83 12.71
C SER A 143 -9.78 -15.63 13.26
N ALA A 144 -10.04 -14.49 13.91
CA ALA A 144 -11.35 -14.15 14.48
C ALA A 144 -12.38 -13.70 13.42
N ALA A 145 -11.94 -12.96 12.39
CA ALA A 145 -12.78 -12.43 11.32
C ALA A 145 -12.24 -12.81 9.93
N ARG A 146 -13.10 -12.80 8.90
CA ARG A 146 -12.68 -13.06 7.51
C ARG A 146 -11.89 -11.90 6.90
N ALA A 147 -12.13 -10.69 7.38
CA ALA A 147 -11.46 -9.49 6.93
C ALA A 147 -11.32 -8.48 8.07
N VAL A 148 -10.35 -7.57 7.93
CA VAL A 148 -10.24 -6.34 8.71
C VAL A 148 -9.98 -5.15 7.80
N VAL A 149 -10.34 -3.95 8.25
CA VAL A 149 -10.09 -2.70 7.54
C VAL A 149 -9.00 -1.90 8.27
N GLY A 150 -8.16 -1.18 7.54
CA GLY A 150 -7.14 -0.30 8.08
C GLY A 150 -6.83 0.90 7.19
N SER A 151 -6.04 1.83 7.69
CA SER A 151 -5.51 2.92 6.88
C SER A 151 -4.34 2.45 6.00
N ALA A 152 -4.40 2.76 4.70
CA ALA A 152 -3.34 2.41 3.75
C ALA A 152 -2.08 3.29 3.87
N PHE A 153 -2.18 4.45 4.53
CA PHE A 153 -1.03 5.34 4.71
C PHE A 153 -0.03 4.73 5.69
N PRO A 154 1.28 4.74 5.37
CA PRO A 154 2.29 4.18 6.27
C PRO A 154 2.61 5.17 7.41
N PRO A 155 2.97 4.68 8.61
CA PRO A 155 3.19 5.52 9.80
C PRO A 155 4.57 6.21 9.80
N TYR A 156 4.97 6.81 8.68
CA TYR A 156 6.23 7.59 8.56
C TYR A 156 6.13 8.88 9.38
N HIS A 157 4.96 9.52 9.36
CA HIS A 157 4.65 10.74 10.09
C HIS A 157 5.73 11.83 9.88
N HIS A 158 6.30 12.38 10.95
CA HIS A 158 7.35 13.39 10.89
C HIS A 158 8.69 12.88 10.34
N HIS A 159 8.83 11.58 10.15
CA HIS A 159 9.98 10.95 9.47
C HIS A 159 9.72 10.70 7.98
N GLU A 160 8.65 11.29 7.41
CA GLU A 160 8.46 11.33 5.96
C GLU A 160 9.67 12.00 5.27
N PHE A 161 10.00 11.50 4.09
CA PHE A 161 11.19 11.90 3.37
C PHE A 161 11.04 13.34 2.84
N PRO A 162 12.08 14.18 3.01
CA PRO A 162 12.08 15.54 2.48
C PRO A 162 12.27 15.53 0.94
N GLY A 163 12.21 16.71 0.33
CA GLY A 163 12.39 16.92 -1.11
C GLY A 163 11.11 17.41 -1.77
N SER A 164 10.08 16.58 -1.79
CA SER A 164 8.74 17.01 -2.18
C SER A 164 8.05 17.77 -1.03
N ARG A 165 7.24 18.78 -1.36
CA ARG A 165 6.34 19.44 -0.40
C ARG A 165 5.08 18.61 -0.08
N ILE A 166 4.77 17.61 -0.91
CA ILE A 166 3.66 16.67 -0.71
C ILE A 166 4.24 15.32 -0.25
N PRO A 167 3.64 14.65 0.75
CA PRO A 167 4.07 13.31 1.18
C PRO A 167 4.14 12.34 0.01
N ILE A 168 5.28 11.65 -0.12
CA ILE A 168 5.54 10.73 -1.24
C ILE A 168 5.07 9.31 -0.91
N HIS A 169 5.15 8.90 0.36
CA HIS A 169 4.69 7.60 0.82
C HIS A 169 3.21 7.71 1.25
N ARG A 170 2.30 7.47 0.31
CA ARG A 170 0.86 7.53 0.57
C ARG A 170 0.23 6.13 0.53
N ALA A 171 -1.05 6.06 0.18
CA ALA A 171 -1.87 4.86 0.32
C ALA A 171 -1.37 3.67 -0.50
N ASP A 172 -0.93 3.88 -1.74
CA ASP A 172 -0.53 2.76 -2.59
C ASP A 172 0.80 2.19 -2.11
N THR A 173 1.72 3.10 -1.73
CA THR A 173 3.03 2.74 -1.21
C THR A 173 2.93 2.00 0.13
N GLY A 174 2.11 2.49 1.06
CA GLY A 174 1.91 1.84 2.36
C GLY A 174 1.22 0.48 2.25
N ALA A 175 0.22 0.34 1.38
CA ALA A 175 -0.42 -0.95 1.11
C ALA A 175 0.56 -1.97 0.53
N PHE A 176 1.44 -1.54 -0.40
CA PHE A 176 2.46 -2.40 -0.97
C PHE A 176 3.50 -2.84 0.05
N LEU A 177 4.03 -1.91 0.84
CA LEU A 177 5.00 -2.20 1.90
C LEU A 177 4.46 -3.26 2.88
N LEU A 178 3.20 -3.14 3.30
CA LEU A 178 2.56 -4.14 4.16
C LEU A 178 2.41 -5.49 3.46
N ALA A 179 1.89 -5.50 2.24
CA ALA A 179 1.63 -6.73 1.50
C ALA A 179 2.92 -7.51 1.20
N ASP A 180 3.98 -6.82 0.78
CA ASP A 180 5.28 -7.42 0.52
C ASP A 180 5.97 -7.87 1.81
N ALA A 181 5.99 -7.05 2.86
CA ALA A 181 6.61 -7.41 4.14
C ALA A 181 5.93 -8.62 4.82
N LEU A 182 4.62 -8.75 4.69
CA LEU A 182 3.87 -9.91 5.17
C LEU A 182 4.03 -11.14 4.25
N GLY A 183 4.60 -10.96 3.07
CA GLY A 183 4.70 -12.02 2.05
C GLY A 183 3.34 -12.50 1.58
N ALA A 184 2.36 -11.59 1.46
CA ALA A 184 0.99 -11.85 1.05
C ALA A 184 0.90 -12.57 -0.31
N ALA A 185 -0.26 -13.20 -0.57
CA ALA A 185 -0.56 -13.84 -1.84
C ALA A 185 -0.67 -12.83 -2.99
N GLY A 186 -1.14 -11.62 -2.69
CA GLY A 186 -1.30 -10.56 -3.68
C GLY A 186 -1.67 -9.22 -3.08
N LEU A 187 -1.53 -8.19 -3.91
CA LEU A 187 -2.05 -6.85 -3.69
C LEU A 187 -2.89 -6.43 -4.91
N THR A 188 -4.11 -5.98 -4.67
CA THR A 188 -4.99 -5.39 -5.69
C THR A 188 -5.28 -3.94 -5.33
N LEU A 189 -5.06 -3.01 -6.27
CA LEU A 189 -5.37 -1.59 -6.13
C LEU A 189 -6.70 -1.29 -6.84
N VAL A 190 -7.70 -0.90 -6.07
CA VAL A 190 -9.06 -0.60 -6.56
C VAL A 190 -9.20 0.89 -6.78
N GLU A 191 -9.24 1.28 -8.06
CA GLU A 191 -9.31 2.66 -8.54
C GLU A 191 -10.59 2.90 -9.36
N ASP A 192 -10.75 4.09 -9.94
CA ASP A 192 -11.92 4.48 -10.74
C ASP A 192 -11.65 4.55 -12.25
N VAL A 193 -10.56 3.90 -12.66
CA VAL A 193 -10.11 3.75 -14.04
C VAL A 193 -9.78 2.28 -14.30
N ASP A 194 -9.82 1.86 -15.56
CA ASP A 194 -9.58 0.46 -15.93
C ASP A 194 -8.16 -0.03 -15.66
N GLY A 195 -7.23 0.89 -15.46
CA GLY A 195 -5.83 0.62 -15.19
C GLY A 195 -4.97 1.84 -15.50
N VAL A 196 -3.72 1.60 -15.87
CA VAL A 196 -2.78 2.61 -16.35
C VAL A 196 -3.02 2.85 -17.83
N TYR A 197 -2.99 4.12 -18.24
CA TYR A 197 -3.13 4.53 -19.63
C TYR A 197 -1.84 5.21 -20.12
N THR A 198 -1.62 5.22 -21.43
CA THR A 198 -0.49 5.93 -22.05
C THR A 198 -0.56 7.46 -21.87
N ALA A 199 -1.76 7.99 -21.64
CA ALA A 199 -2.04 9.38 -21.25
C ALA A 199 -3.27 9.42 -20.35
N ASP A 200 -3.42 10.47 -19.53
CA ASP A 200 -4.58 10.61 -18.64
C ASP A 200 -5.89 10.61 -19.46
N PRO A 201 -6.76 9.59 -19.29
CA PRO A 201 -7.98 9.46 -20.09
C PRO A 201 -9.01 10.55 -19.78
N ARG A 202 -8.77 11.39 -18.75
CA ARG A 202 -9.64 12.49 -18.32
C ARG A 202 -9.01 13.88 -18.53
N ALA A 203 -7.87 13.98 -19.21
CA ALA A 203 -7.24 15.27 -19.51
C ALA A 203 -8.07 16.11 -20.49
N ALA A 204 -8.12 17.44 -20.27
CA ALA A 204 -8.83 18.37 -21.14
C ALA A 204 -8.10 18.52 -22.50
N GLY A 205 -8.77 18.20 -23.61
CA GLY A 205 -8.24 18.28 -24.98
C GLY A 205 -7.68 16.98 -25.57
N GLY A 206 -7.96 15.84 -24.94
CA GLY A 206 -7.19 14.59 -25.02
C GLY A 206 -6.99 13.93 -26.39
N GLU A 207 -5.73 13.53 -26.63
CA GLU A 207 -5.45 12.27 -27.31
C GLU A 207 -6.08 11.12 -26.50
N ARG A 208 -6.64 10.12 -27.20
CA ARG A 208 -7.18 8.92 -26.55
C ARG A 208 -6.01 8.12 -25.98
N GLY A 209 -5.78 8.23 -24.67
CA GLY A 209 -4.88 7.32 -23.97
C GLY A 209 -5.32 5.87 -24.17
N GLU A 210 -4.35 4.99 -24.43
CA GLU A 210 -4.58 3.55 -24.60
C GLU A 210 -4.35 2.82 -23.28
N LEU A 211 -5.21 1.85 -22.96
CA LEU A 211 -5.07 1.05 -21.74
C LEU A 211 -3.82 0.16 -21.85
N ILE A 212 -2.88 0.33 -20.93
CA ILE A 212 -1.72 -0.53 -20.79
C ILE A 212 -2.14 -1.75 -19.98
N ARG A 213 -2.21 -2.91 -20.62
CA ARG A 213 -2.67 -4.15 -19.97
C ARG A 213 -1.64 -4.68 -18.97
N GLU A 214 -0.36 -4.56 -19.28
CA GLU A 214 0.72 -5.14 -18.52
C GLU A 214 1.98 -4.29 -18.73
N ILE A 215 2.76 -4.05 -17.67
CA ILE A 215 3.97 -3.23 -17.73
C ILE A 215 4.90 -3.54 -16.55
N ASP A 216 6.21 -3.40 -16.75
CA ASP A 216 7.18 -3.47 -15.66
C ASP A 216 7.19 -2.16 -14.86
N ALA A 217 7.31 -2.24 -13.54
CA ALA A 217 7.42 -1.04 -12.68
C ALA A 217 8.59 -0.13 -13.09
N ALA A 218 9.71 -0.72 -13.53
CA ALA A 218 10.88 0.01 -14.01
C ALA A 218 10.63 0.73 -15.35
N GLU A 219 9.82 0.16 -16.24
CA GLU A 219 9.39 0.83 -17.47
C GLU A 219 8.41 1.96 -17.13
N LEU A 220 7.41 1.67 -16.29
CA LEU A 220 6.40 2.64 -15.88
C LEU A 220 7.02 3.87 -15.20
N ALA A 221 8.07 3.68 -14.40
CA ALA A 221 8.79 4.77 -13.73
C ALA A 221 9.48 5.76 -14.68
N GLN A 222 9.79 5.33 -15.91
CA GLN A 222 10.42 6.17 -16.93
C GLN A 222 9.39 6.94 -17.79
N ARG A 223 8.10 6.60 -17.68
CA ARG A 223 7.07 7.23 -18.50
C ARG A 223 6.72 8.61 -17.96
N PRO A 224 6.64 9.64 -18.81
CA PRO A 224 6.18 10.96 -18.39
C PRO A 224 4.66 10.94 -18.16
N GLY A 225 4.18 11.82 -17.29
CA GLY A 225 2.74 12.06 -17.11
C GLY A 225 2.22 11.69 -15.72
N THR A 226 0.90 11.85 -15.55
CA THR A 226 0.21 11.52 -14.32
C THR A 226 -0.12 10.03 -14.28
N LEU A 227 0.10 9.41 -13.13
CA LEU A 227 -0.25 8.02 -12.87
C LEU A 227 -1.44 7.93 -11.91
N PRO A 228 -2.27 6.88 -12.00
CA PRO A 228 -3.32 6.61 -11.03
C PRO A 228 -2.80 6.04 -9.70
N LEU A 229 -1.47 6.03 -9.50
CA LEU A 229 -0.78 5.47 -8.35
C LEU A 229 0.33 6.41 -7.85
N ASP A 230 0.77 6.20 -6.62
CA ASP A 230 1.93 6.90 -6.04
C ASP A 230 3.23 6.56 -6.81
N PRO A 231 4.04 7.53 -7.27
CA PRO A 231 5.33 7.23 -7.90
C PRO A 231 6.29 6.44 -6.99
N ALA A 232 6.24 6.69 -5.67
CA ALA A 232 7.02 5.96 -4.68
C ALA A 232 6.66 4.46 -4.61
N LEU A 233 5.48 4.05 -5.09
CA LEU A 233 5.14 2.64 -5.25
C LEU A 233 6.14 1.93 -6.18
N LEU A 234 6.52 2.58 -7.28
CA LEU A 234 7.42 1.99 -8.27
C LEU A 234 8.84 1.82 -7.70
N GLU A 235 9.26 2.74 -6.82
CA GLU A 235 10.54 2.64 -6.09
C GLU A 235 10.56 1.46 -5.12
N VAL A 236 9.49 1.27 -4.33
CA VAL A 236 9.41 0.12 -3.41
C VAL A 236 9.20 -1.20 -4.14
N MET A 237 8.57 -1.21 -5.31
CA MET A 237 8.47 -2.38 -6.18
C MET A 237 9.83 -2.87 -6.70
N ALA A 238 10.80 -1.97 -6.91
CA ALA A 238 12.15 -2.34 -7.32
C ALA A 238 12.92 -3.11 -6.23
N THR A 239 12.54 -2.93 -4.96
CA THR A 239 13.15 -3.60 -3.80
C THR A 239 12.24 -4.64 -3.16
N ALA A 240 11.14 -4.99 -3.82
CA ALA A 240 10.21 -6.01 -3.35
C ALA A 240 10.89 -7.36 -3.12
N ARG A 241 10.35 -8.14 -2.19
CA ARG A 241 10.88 -9.46 -1.82
C ARG A 241 9.90 -10.57 -2.08
N HIS A 242 8.60 -10.32 -2.25
CA HIS A 242 7.57 -11.35 -2.24
C HIS A 242 6.51 -11.21 -3.33
N LEU A 243 6.01 -9.99 -3.57
CA LEU A 243 4.99 -9.75 -4.58
C LEU A 243 5.64 -9.66 -5.95
N GLU A 244 5.25 -10.55 -6.86
CA GLU A 244 5.77 -10.55 -8.24
C GLU A 244 5.09 -9.48 -9.10
N HIS A 245 3.80 -9.28 -8.90
CA HIS A 245 3.01 -8.27 -9.58
C HIS A 245 1.93 -7.69 -8.66
N VAL A 246 1.38 -6.56 -9.08
CA VAL A 246 0.20 -5.91 -8.50
C VAL A 246 -0.80 -5.65 -9.61
N GLN A 247 -2.10 -5.83 -9.35
CA GLN A 247 -3.13 -5.49 -10.33
C GLN A 247 -3.91 -4.23 -9.92
N ILE A 248 -4.00 -3.26 -10.83
CA ILE A 248 -4.91 -2.13 -10.73
C ILE A 248 -6.21 -2.49 -11.43
N VAL A 249 -7.35 -2.29 -10.77
CA VAL A 249 -8.68 -2.58 -11.33
C VAL A 249 -9.65 -1.44 -11.08
N ASN A 250 -10.66 -1.35 -11.95
CA ASN A 250 -11.76 -0.40 -11.79
C ASN A 250 -12.81 -0.93 -10.82
N GLY A 251 -12.87 -0.35 -9.62
CA GLY A 251 -13.86 -0.67 -8.59
C GLY A 251 -15.28 -0.18 -8.90
N LEU A 252 -15.45 0.64 -9.95
CA LEU A 252 -16.78 1.06 -10.41
C LEU A 252 -17.44 0.02 -11.34
N VAL A 253 -16.70 -1.03 -11.72
CA VAL A 253 -17.21 -2.13 -12.55
C VAL A 253 -17.36 -3.36 -11.65
N PRO A 254 -18.59 -3.71 -11.22
CA PRO A 254 -18.82 -4.84 -10.34
C PRO A 254 -18.23 -6.14 -10.89
N GLY A 255 -17.57 -6.90 -10.03
CA GLY A 255 -16.98 -8.20 -10.37
C GLY A 255 -15.50 -8.13 -10.76
N ARG A 256 -14.94 -6.94 -11.06
CA ARG A 256 -13.51 -6.85 -11.39
C ARG A 256 -12.61 -7.12 -10.20
N LEU A 257 -13.00 -6.71 -8.98
CA LEU A 257 -12.24 -7.07 -7.79
C LEU A 257 -12.26 -8.59 -7.57
N THR A 258 -13.43 -9.21 -7.71
CA THR A 258 -13.62 -10.66 -7.59
C THR A 258 -12.75 -11.42 -8.58
N ALA A 259 -12.79 -11.03 -9.86
CA ALA A 259 -12.00 -11.65 -10.91
C ALA A 259 -10.49 -11.50 -10.62
N ALA A 260 -10.05 -10.31 -10.20
CA ALA A 260 -8.65 -10.05 -9.85
C ALA A 260 -8.16 -10.92 -8.69
N LEU A 261 -8.94 -11.07 -7.62
CA LEU A 261 -8.58 -11.91 -6.47
C LEU A 261 -8.54 -13.41 -6.81
N ARG A 262 -9.17 -13.81 -7.91
CA ARG A 262 -9.09 -15.15 -8.50
C ARG A 262 -7.98 -15.31 -9.54
N GLY A 263 -7.19 -14.26 -9.77
CA GLY A 263 -6.06 -14.26 -10.71
C GLY A 263 -6.41 -13.89 -12.14
N GLU A 264 -7.63 -13.40 -12.41
CA GLU A 264 -8.01 -12.95 -13.74
C GLU A 264 -7.43 -11.56 -14.06
N HIS A 265 -6.97 -11.40 -15.30
CA HIS A 265 -6.40 -10.16 -15.79
C HIS A 265 -7.49 -9.17 -16.23
N VAL A 266 -8.01 -8.36 -15.30
CA VAL A 266 -9.16 -7.45 -15.56
C VAL A 266 -8.82 -5.96 -15.41
N GLY A 267 -7.53 -5.64 -15.41
CA GLY A 267 -7.03 -4.26 -15.40
C GLY A 267 -5.56 -4.21 -15.79
N THR A 268 -4.75 -3.37 -15.17
CA THR A 268 -3.31 -3.32 -15.46
C THR A 268 -2.53 -4.17 -14.47
N LEU A 269 -1.72 -5.10 -14.97
CA LEU A 269 -0.70 -5.79 -14.19
C LEU A 269 0.60 -4.98 -14.21
N ILE A 270 1.15 -4.69 -13.03
CA ILE A 270 2.45 -4.06 -12.88
C ILE A 270 3.40 -5.07 -12.26
N HIS A 271 4.42 -5.48 -13.01
CA HIS A 271 5.46 -6.40 -12.53
C HIS A 271 6.49 -5.67 -11.68
N THR A 272 6.85 -6.28 -10.56
CA THR A 272 7.84 -5.76 -9.64
C THR A 272 9.26 -6.19 -10.04
N GLY A 273 10.28 -5.75 -9.27
CA GLY A 273 11.65 -6.24 -9.41
C GLY A 273 11.92 -7.62 -8.81
N VAL A 274 10.90 -8.30 -8.25
CA VAL A 274 11.06 -9.64 -7.66
C VAL A 274 11.43 -10.62 -8.76
N ARG A 275 12.49 -11.41 -8.51
CA ARG A 275 12.81 -12.57 -9.33
C ARG A 275 12.11 -13.80 -8.76
N PRO A 276 11.48 -14.64 -9.60
CA PRO A 276 11.04 -15.96 -9.19
C PRO A 276 12.20 -16.72 -8.55
N ALA A 277 11.91 -17.47 -7.49
CA ALA A 277 12.91 -18.28 -6.79
C ALA A 277 13.36 -19.47 -7.64
#